data_AF-A0A6P3ZMJ7-F1
#
_entry.id   AF-A0A6P3ZMJ7-F1
#
_cell.length_a   1.000
_cell.length_b   1.000
_cell.length_c   1.000
_cell.angle_alpha   90.00
_cell.angle_beta   90.00
_cell.angle_gamma   90.00
#
_symmetry.space_group_name_H-M   'P 1'
#
loop_
_entity.id
_entity.type
_entity.pdbx_description
1 polymer ?
#
loop_
_entity_poly.entity_id
_entity_poly.type
_entity_poly.pdbx_seq_one_letter_code
_entity_poly.pdbx_strand_id
1 'polypeptide(L)' 'MHHARETFERMRARGIEPSSHVYTSLIHAYAVGRDMEEALSCVRKMKEEGIEMSLVTYSIIVGGFAKMKNTESLVQGG' A
#
# COMPACT_ATOMS: atom_id res chain seq x y z
N MET A 1 3.30 4.97 -10.54
CA MET A 1 3.91 4.58 -9.25
C MET A 1 5.13 5.41 -8.88
N HIS A 2 6.13 5.54 -9.75
CA HIS A 2 7.37 6.29 -9.43
C HIS A 2 7.16 7.72 -8.91
N HIS A 3 6.27 8.51 -9.52
CA HIS A 3 6.01 9.88 -9.06
C HIS A 3 5.32 9.97 -7.68
N ALA A 4 4.44 9.02 -7.34
CA ALA A 4 3.79 9.00 -6.03
C ALA A 4 4.80 8.72 -4.92
N ARG A 5 5.69 7.73 -5.13
CA ARG A 5 6.78 7.42 -4.20
C ARG A 5 7.79 8.56 -4.10
N GLU A 6 8.19 9.14 -5.23
CA GLU A 6 9.11 10.27 -5.23
C GLU A 6 8.54 11.47 -4.47
N THR A 7 7.25 11.78 -4.66
CA THR A 7 6.58 12.87 -3.95
C THR A 7 6.52 12.59 -2.44
N PHE A 8 6.23 11.35 -2.06
CA PHE A 8 6.24 10.91 -0.67
C PHE A 8 7.61 11.06 -0.01
N GLU A 9 8.68 10.59 -0.67
CA GLU A 9 10.04 10.71 -0.14
C GLU A 9 10.48 12.17 -0.08
N ARG A 10 10.13 12.99 -1.08
CA ARG A 10 10.39 14.45 -1.05
C ARG A 10 9.67 15.14 0.11
N MET A 11 8.43 14.75 0.41
CA MET A 11 7.68 15.29 1.54
C MET A 11 8.40 14.98 2.86
N ARG A 12 8.83 13.73 3.05
CA ARG A 12 9.59 13.31 4.25
C ARG A 12 10.96 13.99 4.34
N ALA A 13 11.67 14.13 3.22
CA ALA A 13 12.96 14.83 3.17
C ALA A 13 12.87 16.30 3.59
N ARG A 14 11.67 16.89 3.49
CA ARG A 14 11.37 18.26 3.95
C ARG A 14 10.87 18.32 5.39
N GLY A 15 10.85 17.20 6.11
CA GLY A 15 10.34 17.10 7.48
C GLY A 15 8.82 17.16 7.58
N ILE A 16 8.08 16.96 6.48
CA ILE A 16 6.62 16.92 6.48
C ILE A 16 6.18 15.48 6.75
N GLU A 17 5.48 15.28 7.85
CA GLU A 17 4.97 13.96 8.24
C GLU A 17 3.82 13.52 7.33
N PRO A 18 3.85 12.30 6.78
CA PRO A 18 2.75 11.79 5.98
C PRO A 18 1.52 11.51 6.84
N SER A 19 0.34 11.91 6.35
CA SER A 19 -0.91 11.53 6.98
C SER A 19 -1.33 10.10 6.62
N SER A 20 -2.30 9.55 7.38
CA SER A 20 -2.92 8.26 7.07
C SER A 20 -3.48 8.21 5.65
N HIS A 21 -3.95 9.33 5.11
CA HIS A 21 -4.47 9.43 3.75
C HIS A 21 -3.37 9.28 2.68
N VAL A 22 -2.20 9.87 2.91
CA VAL A 22 -1.04 9.75 2.00
C VAL A 22 -0.59 8.28 1.93
N TYR A 23 -0.44 7.63 3.08
CA TYR A 23 -0.11 6.22 3.13
C TYR A 23 -1.16 5.34 2.47
N THR A 24 -2.45 5.58 2.76
CA THR A 24 -3.55 4.82 2.16
C THR A 24 -3.54 4.92 0.63
N SER A 25 -3.22 6.09 0.10
CA SER A 25 -3.09 6.32 -1.35
C SER A 25 -1.94 5.51 -1.97
N LEU A 26 -0.77 5.49 -1.32
CA LEU A 26 0.37 4.67 -1.75
C LEU A 26 0.05 3.17 -1.69
N ILE A 27 -0.55 2.71 -0.59
CA ILE A 27 -0.96 1.32 -0.39
C ILE A 27 -1.94 0.89 -1.47
N HIS A 28 -2.94 1.73 -1.77
CA HIS A 28 -3.89 1.47 -2.86
C HIS A 28 -3.19 1.35 -4.21
N ALA A 29 -2.28 2.26 -4.50
CA ALA A 29 -1.53 2.25 -5.75
C ALA A 29 -0.72 0.95 -5.90
N TYR A 30 0.01 0.54 -4.86
CA TYR A 30 0.74 -0.72 -4.84
C TYR A 30 -0.16 -1.95 -5.00
N ALA A 31 -1.30 -1.98 -4.29
CA ALA A 31 -2.26 -3.07 -4.39
C ALA A 31 -2.86 -3.20 -5.80
N VAL A 32 -3.19 -2.08 -6.46
CA VAL A 32 -3.63 -2.06 -7.87
C VAL A 32 -2.53 -2.54 -8.81
N GLY A 33 -1.28 -2.16 -8.53
CA GLY A 33 -0.09 -2.64 -9.23
C GLY A 33 0.27 -4.11 -8.93
N ARG A 34 -0.50 -4.80 -8.09
CA ARG A 34 -0.26 -6.17 -7.61
C ARG A 34 1.04 -6.35 -6.85
N ASP A 35 1.62 -5.25 -6.39
CA ASP A 35 2.84 -5.22 -5.59
C ASP A 35 2.46 -5.15 -4.11
N MET A 36 1.95 -6.28 -3.60
CA MET A 36 1.44 -6.36 -2.23
C MET A 36 2.57 -6.35 -1.18
N GLU A 37 3.81 -6.63 -1.59
CA GLU A 37 4.98 -6.52 -0.71
C GLU A 37 5.26 -5.06 -0.34
N GLU A 38 5.28 -4.16 -1.33
CA GLU A 38 5.43 -2.72 -1.09
C GLU A 38 4.21 -2.13 -0.38
N ALA A 39 3.00 -2.60 -0.69
CA ALA A 39 1.79 -2.21 0.04
C ALA A 39 1.91 -2.54 1.53
N LEU A 40 2.38 -3.74 1.89
CA LEU A 40 2.61 -4.13 3.28
C LEU A 40 3.79 -3.39 3.92
N SER A 41 4.81 -3.02 3.15
CA SER A 41 5.91 -2.18 3.62
C SER A 41 5.39 -0.81 4.09
N CYS A 42 4.49 -0.20 3.34
CA CYS A 42 3.81 1.03 3.75
C CYS A 42 2.98 0.84 5.03
N VAL A 43 2.25 -0.29 5.17
CA VAL A 43 1.48 -0.60 6.39
C VAL A 43 2.39 -0.72 7.62
N ARG A 44 3.54 -1.37 7.49
CA ARG A 44 4.53 -1.48 8.60
C ARG A 44 5.02 -0.10 9.02
N LYS A 45 5.38 0.76 8.05
CA LYS A 45 5.80 2.14 8.32
C LYS A 45 4.73 2.96 9.03
N MET A 46 3.46 2.85 8.61
CA MET A 46 2.35 3.52 9.33
C MET A 46 2.34 3.12 10.81
N LYS A 47 2.49 1.82 11.09
CA LYS A 47 2.48 1.31 12.47
C LYS A 47 3.70 1.78 13.28
N GLU A 48 4.88 1.78 12.66
CA GLU A 48 6.13 2.26 13.27
C GLU A 48 6.06 3.76 13.59
N GLU A 49 5.43 4.55 12.71
CA GLU A 49 5.21 5.99 12.89
C GLU A 49 3.98 6.31 13.77
N GLY A 50 3.30 5.31 14.33
CA GLY A 50 2.13 5.50 15.19
C GLY A 50 0.88 6.02 14.47
N ILE A 51 0.85 5.92 13.14
CA ILE A 51 -0.25 6.38 12.29
C ILE A 51 -1.31 5.28 12.20
N GLU A 52 -2.52 5.60 12.67
CA GLU A 52 -3.64 4.66 12.63
C GLU A 52 -4.09 4.36 11.18
N MET A 53 -4.29 3.08 10.90
CA MET A 53 -4.86 2.65 9.63
C MET A 53 -6.36 2.94 9.61
N SER A 54 -6.84 3.47 8.48
CA SER A 54 -8.27 3.64 8.26
C SER A 54 -8.94 2.34 7.81
N LEU A 55 -10.27 2.27 7.93
CA LEU A 55 -11.06 1.16 7.37
C LEU A 55 -10.80 0.95 5.87
N VAL A 56 -10.53 2.04 5.14
CA VAL A 56 -10.18 2.00 3.71
C VAL A 56 -8.86 1.27 3.51
N THR A 57 -7.85 1.58 4.33
CA THR A 57 -6.53 0.94 4.31
C THR A 57 -6.66 -0.58 4.50
N TYR A 58 -7.44 -1.01 5.50
CA TYR A 58 -7.69 -2.44 5.74
C TYR A 58 -8.40 -3.12 4.55
N SER A 59 -9.45 -2.48 4.04
CA SER A 59 -10.23 -2.99 2.91
C SER A 59 -9.37 -3.21 1.66
N ILE A 60 -8.44 -2.29 1.39
CA ILE A 60 -7.50 -2.40 0.27
C ILE A 60 -6.61 -3.64 0.42
N ILE A 61 -6.02 -3.85 1.62
CA ILE A 61 -5.11 -4.97 1.85
C ILE A 61 -5.82 -6.30 1.69
N VAL A 62 -6.98 -6.47 2.35
CA VAL A 62 -7.77 -7.71 2.27
C VAL A 62 -8.21 -7.99 0.83
N GLY A 63 -8.71 -6.96 0.13
CA GLY A 63 -9.12 -7.09 -1.27
C GLY A 63 -7.96 -7.43 -2.21
N GLY A 64 -6.77 -6.87 -1.97
CA GLY A 64 -5.55 -7.17 -2.73
C GLY A 64 -5.15 -8.65 -2.62
N PHE A 65 -5.10 -9.19 -1.41
CA PHE A 65 -4.76 -10.59 -1.17
C PHE A 65 -5.80 -11.58 -1.74
N ALA A 66 -7.09 -11.27 -1.60
CA ALA A 66 -8.15 -12.09 -2.18
C ALA A 66 -8.02 -12.23 -3.71
N LYS A 67 -7.65 -11.13 -4.39
CA LYS A 67 -7.44 -11.13 -5.85
C LYS A 67 -6.20 -11.92 -6.26
N MET A 68 -5.09 -11.84 -5.51
CA MET A 68 -3.88 -12.62 -5.82
C MET A 68 -4.12 -14.14 -5.74
N LYS A 69 -4.79 -14.60 -4.68
CA LYS A 69 -5.13 -16.03 -4.53
C LYS A 69 -5.98 -16.55 -5.69
N ASN A 70 -6.91 -15.72 -6.19
CA ASN A 70 -7.74 -16.09 -7.34
C ASN A 70 -6.89 -16.21 -8.61
N THR A 71 -5.92 -15.30 -8.83
CA THR A 71 -5.05 -15.41 -10.01
C THR A 71 -4.07 -16.57 -9.97
N GLU A 72 -3.52 -16.93 -8.80
CA GLU A 72 -2.65 -18.13 -8.70
C GLU A 72 -3.40 -19.40 -9.05
N SER A 73 -4.68 -19.48 -8.67
CA SER A 73 -5.57 -20.60 -8.98
C SER A 73 -5.85 -20.74 -10.49
N LEU A 74 -5.76 -19.65 -11.25
CA LEU A 74 -5.96 -19.65 -12.71
C LEU A 74 -4.69 -20.04 -13.50
N VAL A 75 -3.51 -19.95 -12.90
CA VAL A 75 -2.22 -20.25 -13.58
C VAL A 75 -1.86 -21.73 -13.49
N GLN A 76 -2.41 -22.48 -12.51
CA GLN A 76 -2.19 -23.93 -12.39
C GLN A 76 -3.23 -24.80 -13.12
N GLY A 77 -4.16 -24.20 -13.86
CA GLY A 77 -5.29 -24.89 -14.50
C GLY A 77 -5.30 -24.87 -16.04
N GLY A 78 -4.14 -24.79 -16.70
CA GLY A 78 -4.02 -24.75 -18.16
C GLY A 78 -3.12 -25.85 -18.71
#